data_AF-A0A3R7L6M3-F1
#
_entry.id   AF-A0A3R7L6M3-F1
#
_cell.length_a   1.000
_cell.length_b   1.000
_cell.length_c   1.000
_cell.angle_alpha   90.00
_cell.angle_beta   90.00
_cell.angle_gamma   90.00
#
_symmetry.space_group_name_H-M   'P 1'
#
loop_
_entity.id
_entity.type
_entity.pdbx_description
1 polymer ?
#
loop_
_entity_poly.entity_id
_entity_poly.type
_entity_poly.pdbx_seq_one_letter_code
_entity_poly.pdbx_strand_id
1 'polypeptide(L)' 'MAKKFPIHPKHPERNCWGCDKYCAADSMSCGNGNVRTQHPVELLGEDWLEWEQSLAAELSDAVRRPQ' A
#
# COMPACT_ATOMS: atom_id res chain seq x y z
N MET A 1 9.22 8.27 11.00
CA MET A 1 9.14 6.79 11.06
C MET A 1 8.07 6.35 10.08
N ALA A 2 8.34 5.36 9.23
CA ALA A 2 7.31 4.80 8.37
C ALA A 2 6.29 4.06 9.26
N LYS A 3 5.02 4.42 9.12
CA LYS A 3 3.94 3.73 9.82
C LYS A 3 3.90 2.26 9.41
N LYS A 4 3.68 1.37 10.37
CA LYS A 4 3.32 -0.02 10.07
C LYS A 4 1.84 -0.07 9.73
N PHE A 5 1.53 -0.05 8.44
CA PHE A 5 0.17 -0.30 7.98
C PHE A 5 -0.11 -1.82 7.98
N PRO A 6 -1.33 -2.25 8.35
CA PRO A 6 -1.76 -3.62 8.16
C PRO A 6 -1.79 -3.97 6.67
N ILE A 7 -1.51 -5.23 6.33
CA ILE A 7 -1.55 -5.75 4.94
C ILE A 7 -3.00 -5.77 4.41
N HIS A 8 -3.96 -6.06 5.29
CA HIS A 8 -5.39 -6.10 5.00
C HIS A 8 -6.14 -5.26 6.05
N PRO A 9 -6.19 -3.92 5.93
CA PRO A 9 -7.03 -3.12 6.81
C PRO A 9 -8.50 -3.39 6.52
N LYS A 10 -9.34 -3.30 7.55
CA LYS A 10 -10.80 -3.45 7.42
C LYS A 10 -11.47 -2.31 6.64
N HIS A 11 -10.86 -1.12 6.67
CA HIS A 11 -11.37 0.10 6.05
C HIS A 11 -10.22 0.83 5.32
N PRO A 12 -9.69 0.27 4.22
CA PRO A 12 -8.58 0.87 3.49
C PRO A 12 -8.91 2.28 2.98
N GLU A 13 -10.17 2.55 2.65
CA GLU A 13 -10.67 3.82 2.12
C GLU A 13 -10.53 5.01 3.09
N ARG A 14 -10.39 4.73 4.40
CA ARG A 14 -10.32 5.73 5.47
C ARG A 14 -8.90 6.14 5.87
N ASN A 15 -7.88 5.54 5.27
CA ASN A 15 -6.48 5.75 5.66
C ASN A 15 -5.66 6.33 4.51
N CYS A 16 -4.95 7.44 4.73
CA CYS A 16 -3.98 7.90 3.74
C CYS A 16 -2.67 7.10 3.83
N TRP A 17 -2.36 6.32 2.80
CA TRP A 17 -1.14 5.49 2.79
C TRP A 17 0.15 6.27 2.58
N GLY A 18 0.06 7.46 1.99
CA GLY A 18 1.19 8.36 1.78
C GLY A 18 1.49 9.26 2.97
N CYS A 19 0.77 9.12 4.09
CA CYS A 19 0.92 9.97 5.27
C CYS A 19 1.30 9.16 6.52
N ASP A 20 2.10 9.79 7.38
CA ASP A 20 2.49 9.24 8.69
C ASP A 20 1.47 9.53 9.80
N LYS A 21 0.38 10.27 9.54
CA LYS A 21 -0.66 10.63 10.52
C LYS A 21 -1.91 9.76 10.39
N TYR A 22 -2.53 9.39 11.52
CA TYR A 22 -3.86 8.75 11.52
C TYR A 22 -4.85 9.88 11.70
N CYS A 23 -5.73 10.06 10.73
CA CYS A 23 -6.84 10.99 10.87
C CYS A 23 -8.05 10.26 11.46
N ALA A 24 -8.92 10.99 12.16
CA ALA A 24 -10.25 10.47 12.44
C ALA A 24 -11.03 10.29 11.12
N ALA A 25 -12.03 9.41 11.12
CA ALA A 25 -12.77 9.03 9.91
C ALA A 25 -13.47 10.21 9.22
N ASP A 26 -13.86 11.22 10.00
CA ASP A 26 -14.53 12.44 9.55
C ASP A 26 -13.58 13.63 9.34
N SER A 27 -12.30 13.48 9.69
CA SER A 27 -11.34 14.57 9.79
C SER A 27 -10.06 14.29 9.01
N MET A 28 -10.20 13.67 7.82
CA MET A 28 -9.07 13.32 6.97
C MET A 28 -8.42 14.54 6.31
N SER A 29 -7.20 14.86 6.75
CA SER A 29 -6.44 15.98 6.16
C SER A 29 -6.03 15.73 4.70
N CYS A 30 -5.79 14.47 4.31
CA CYS A 30 -5.32 14.11 2.97
C CYS A 30 -6.43 13.88 1.93
N GLY A 31 -7.71 14.08 2.29
CA GLY A 31 -8.86 14.01 1.38
C GLY A 31 -9.64 15.33 1.25
N ASN A 32 -9.36 16.31 2.11
CA ASN A 32 -10.01 17.62 2.14
C ASN A 32 -9.33 18.61 1.17
N GLY A 33 -9.35 18.29 -0.13
CA GLY A 33 -8.74 19.12 -1.18
C GLY A 33 -7.39 18.63 -1.71
N ASN A 34 -6.96 17.43 -1.29
CA ASN A 34 -5.84 16.69 -1.89
C ASN A 34 -6.29 15.24 -2.16
N VAL A 35 -5.63 14.54 -3.08
CA VAL A 35 -5.92 13.15 -3.39
C VAL A 35 -5.25 12.26 -2.34
N ARG A 36 -6.05 11.44 -1.67
CA ARG A 36 -5.56 10.41 -0.77
C ARG A 36 -4.77 9.36 -1.55
N THR A 37 -3.63 8.94 -1.03
CA THR A 37 -2.97 7.70 -1.49
C THR A 37 -3.79 6.49 -1.04
N GLN A 38 -4.33 5.77 -2.02
CA GLN A 38 -5.12 4.55 -1.81
C GLN A 38 -4.23 3.40 -1.33
N HIS A 39 -4.79 2.48 -0.55
CA HIS A 39 -4.11 1.24 -0.23
C HIS A 39 -4.01 0.37 -1.49
N PRO A 40 -2.88 -0.32 -1.74
CA PRO A 40 -2.76 -1.30 -2.82
C PRO A 40 -3.94 -2.29 -2.96
N VAL A 41 -4.50 -2.79 -1.86
CA VAL A 41 -5.67 -3.67 -1.84
C VAL A 41 -6.90 -3.09 -2.53
N GLU A 42 -7.07 -1.77 -2.53
CA GLU A 42 -8.21 -1.09 -3.17
C GLU A 42 -8.10 -1.12 -4.70
N LEU A 43 -6.88 -1.20 -5.22
CA LEU A 43 -6.60 -1.13 -6.67
C LEU A 43 -6.23 -2.48 -7.26
N LEU A 44 -5.50 -3.30 -6.49
CA LEU A 44 -4.88 -4.54 -6.93
C LEU A 44 -5.55 -5.79 -6.36
N GLY A 45 -6.42 -5.66 -5.35
CA GLY A 45 -7.07 -6.80 -4.69
C GLY A 45 -6.31 -7.32 -3.48
N GLU A 46 -6.87 -8.36 -2.83
CA GLU A 46 -6.33 -8.91 -1.56
C GLU A 46 -4.95 -9.56 -1.73
N ASP A 47 -4.66 -10.10 -2.90
CA ASP A 47 -3.42 -10.77 -3.28
C ASP A 47 -2.30 -9.82 -3.71
N TRP A 48 -2.49 -8.50 -3.58
CA TRP A 48 -1.51 -7.50 -4.00
C TRP A 48 -0.09 -7.75 -3.47
N LEU A 49 0.01 -8.24 -2.23
CA LEU A 49 1.29 -8.50 -1.58
C LEU A 49 1.95 -9.77 -2.11
N GLU A 50 1.17 -10.81 -2.42
CA GLU A 50 1.68 -12.04 -3.04
C GLU A 50 2.20 -11.74 -4.45
N TRP A 51 1.47 -10.91 -5.19
CA TRP A 51 1.92 -10.42 -6.49
C TRP A 51 3.24 -9.63 -6.40
N GLU A 52 3.37 -8.71 -5.43
CA GLU A 52 4.62 -7.96 -5.22
C GLU A 52 5.79 -8.88 -4.88
N GLN A 53 5.58 -9.86 -4.00
CA GLN A 53 6.61 -10.81 -3.59
C GLN A 53 7.03 -11.73 -4.73
N SER A 54 6.08 -12.21 -5.54
CA SER A 54 6.39 -13.06 -6.69
C SER A 54 7.19 -12.28 -7.74
N LEU A 55 6.81 -11.04 -8.05
CA LEU A 55 7.61 -10.17 -8.92
C LEU A 55 9.02 -9.95 -8.39
N ALA A 56 9.16 -9.67 -7.10
CA ALA A 56 10.47 -9.48 -6.48
C ALA A 56 11.35 -10.74 -6.59
N ALA A 57 10.76 -11.93 -6.43
CA ALA A 57 11.45 -13.20 -6.59
C ALA A 57 11.92 -13.40 -8.05
N GLU A 58 11.02 -13.22 -9.03
CA GLU A 58 11.33 -13.36 -10.46
C GLU A 58 12.45 -12.38 -10.89
N LEU A 59 12.38 -11.12 -10.45
CA LEU A 59 13.41 -10.11 -10.70
C LEU A 59 14.75 -10.50 -10.07
N SER A 60 14.74 -11.03 -8.85
CA SER A 60 15.96 -11.46 -8.17
C SER A 60 16.62 -12.66 -8.87
N ASP A 61 15.83 -13.60 -9.37
CA ASP A 61 16.31 -14.75 -10.13
C ASP A 61 16.83 -14.34 -11.51
N ALA A 62 16.18 -13.38 -12.17
CA ALA A 62 16.66 -12.81 -13.42
C ALA A 62 18.02 -12.11 -13.26
N VAL A 63 18.25 -11.41 -12.15
CA VAL A 63 19.57 -10.82 -11.83
C VAL A 63 20.61 -11.90 -11.54
N ARG A 64 20.21 -13.02 -10.95
CA ARG A 64 21.11 -14.10 -10.53
C ARG A 64 21.53 -15.03 -11.67
N ARG A 65 20.76 -15.13 -12.76
CA ARG A 65 21.12 -15.95 -13.92
C ARG A 65 22.18 -15.22 -14.76
N PRO A 66 23.43 -15.73 -14.84
CA PRO A 66 24.35 -15.26 -15.86
C PRO A 66 23.81 -15.70 -17.22
N GLN A 67 23.70 -14.75 -18.15
CA GLN A 67 23.35 -15.00 -19.55
C GLN A 67 24.32 -16.00 -20.20
#